data_AF-A0A2L2T2B2-F1
#
_entry.id   AF-A0A2L2T2B2-F1
#
_cell.length_a   1.000
_cell.length_b   1.000
_cell.length_c   1.000
_cell.angle_alpha   90.00
_cell.angle_beta   90.00
_cell.angle_gamma   90.00
#
_symmetry.space_group_name_H-M   'P 1'
#
loop_
_entity.id
_entity.type
_entity.pdbx_description
1 polymer ?
#
loop_
_entity_poly.entity_id
_entity_poly.type
_entity_poly.pdbx_seq_one_letter_code
_entity_poly.pdbx_strand_id
1 'polypeptide(L)'
;MGRYNEGERLTIVGSLNLDNDAKNMKQNDDQVVVHFGPSLNLEAVISLLPFSVDCKRDGTSQIRLNDQGLLNIQHWRPKLDQVLEAAEQKPLGSEDESAYPESVALDITFIGYDHFYGIREHAGPMAPKQTRAGVNGQYSEPYRVYNTDVFEYELNSPMILYGVIPFMQARRTTALPQEVSVAYHQYRWNYVSYDDVKDVGHGMDRFRIPYDAICMGKQLDAFGRKFIVIIDPHFQNTNGYKIVSELKAIDLAVHTRDGDIFEGHCWPGASHWIDCFNPASVEWWSGLFNYTVSRGTMENTFVWNDMNEPSVFNSPDITMPKDNLYFDKWEHHDLHNLNGTTFHNATYHAMMSRKAGELRRPFVLTRSFFAGSQSYRAAWSGDNQAS
;
A
#
# COMPACT_ATOMS: atom_id res chain seq x y z
N MET A 1 -12.72 -6.37 -19.44
CA MET A 1 -13.09 -6.36 -18.00
C MET A 1 -14.03 -5.20 -17.72
N GLY A 2 -14.73 -5.20 -16.58
CA GLY A 2 -15.32 -3.97 -16.02
C GLY A 2 -14.27 -3.19 -15.21
N ARG A 3 -14.66 -2.09 -14.57
CA ARG A 3 -13.78 -1.39 -13.61
C ARG A 3 -13.43 -2.31 -12.44
N TYR A 4 -12.19 -2.23 -11.94
CA TYR A 4 -11.79 -2.99 -10.76
C TYR A 4 -12.71 -2.71 -9.57
N ASN A 5 -13.22 -3.79 -8.96
CA ASN A 5 -14.25 -3.73 -7.93
C ASN A 5 -13.94 -4.60 -6.70
N GLU A 6 -12.73 -5.16 -6.61
CA GLU A 6 -12.34 -5.99 -5.45
C GLU A 6 -11.57 -5.24 -4.37
N GLY A 7 -11.38 -3.92 -4.52
CA GLY A 7 -10.76 -3.08 -3.48
C GLY A 7 -11.45 -3.20 -2.11
N GLU A 8 -12.78 -3.36 -2.10
CA GLU A 8 -13.56 -3.59 -0.88
C GLU A 8 -13.13 -4.89 -0.16
N ARG A 9 -12.99 -6.00 -0.91
CA ARG A 9 -12.63 -7.32 -0.39
C ARG A 9 -11.30 -7.30 0.39
N LEU A 10 -10.37 -6.44 -0.03
CA LEU A 10 -9.02 -6.36 0.55
C LEU A 10 -8.91 -5.38 1.72
N THR A 11 -9.83 -4.42 1.84
CA THR A 11 -9.67 -3.27 2.74
C THR A 11 -10.78 -3.11 3.76
N ILE A 12 -11.97 -3.68 3.51
CA ILE A 12 -13.13 -3.57 4.39
C ILE A 12 -13.39 -4.91 5.08
N VAL A 13 -13.34 -4.92 6.41
CA VAL A 13 -13.46 -6.14 7.24
C VAL A 13 -14.70 -6.15 8.14
N GLY A 14 -15.53 -5.10 8.09
CA GLY A 14 -16.72 -5.00 8.93
C GLY A 14 -17.45 -3.66 8.79
N SER A 15 -18.54 -3.52 9.55
CA SER A 15 -19.38 -2.31 9.62
C SER A 15 -20.09 -1.93 8.31
N LEU A 16 -20.45 -2.93 7.49
CA LEU A 16 -21.18 -2.77 6.23
C LEU A 16 -22.71 -2.89 6.37
N ASN A 17 -23.21 -3.04 7.59
CA ASN A 17 -24.65 -3.13 7.82
C ASN A 17 -25.32 -1.81 7.41
N LEU A 18 -26.36 -1.91 6.58
CA LEU A 18 -27.18 -0.76 6.19
C LEU A 18 -27.88 -0.18 7.42
N ASP A 19 -27.96 1.15 7.46
CA ASP A 19 -28.78 1.88 8.44
C ASP A 19 -30.25 1.79 8.01
N ASN A 20 -30.98 0.84 8.61
CA ASN A 20 -32.40 0.64 8.34
C ASN A 20 -33.29 1.78 8.88
N ASP A 21 -32.74 2.68 9.71
CA ASP A 21 -33.46 3.84 10.22
C ASP A 21 -33.36 5.05 9.30
N ALA A 22 -32.50 5.01 8.27
CA ALA A 22 -32.35 6.08 7.29
C ALA A 22 -33.68 6.41 6.58
N LYS A 23 -33.99 7.71 6.42
CA LYS A 23 -35.27 8.19 5.89
C LYS A 23 -35.08 9.11 4.71
N ASN A 24 -35.82 8.83 3.64
CA ASN A 24 -36.05 9.81 2.58
C ASN A 24 -37.03 10.87 3.09
N MET A 25 -36.53 12.10 3.28
CA MET A 25 -37.31 13.21 3.81
C MET A 25 -37.93 14.06 2.70
N LYS A 26 -37.32 14.08 1.52
CA LYS A 26 -37.80 14.83 0.36
C LYS A 26 -37.26 14.21 -0.92
N GLN A 27 -38.14 14.07 -1.91
CA GLN A 27 -37.77 13.67 -3.27
C GLN A 27 -38.63 14.46 -4.26
N ASN A 28 -37.98 15.15 -5.19
CA ASN A 28 -38.61 15.82 -6.32
C ASN A 28 -37.71 15.70 -7.55
N ASP A 29 -38.08 16.36 -8.65
CA ASP A 29 -37.35 16.30 -9.92
C ASP A 29 -35.94 16.91 -9.86
N ASP A 30 -35.63 17.71 -8.84
CA ASP A 30 -34.36 18.41 -8.70
C ASP A 30 -33.41 17.74 -7.70
N GLN A 31 -33.95 17.12 -6.63
CA GLN A 31 -33.15 16.63 -5.51
C GLN A 31 -33.80 15.48 -4.73
N VAL A 32 -32.95 14.71 -4.04
CA VAL A 32 -33.31 13.73 -3.01
C VAL A 32 -32.62 14.12 -1.69
N VAL A 33 -33.34 14.10 -0.58
CA VAL A 33 -32.81 14.41 0.76
C VAL A 33 -32.98 13.19 1.66
N VAL A 34 -31.87 12.66 2.14
CA VAL A 34 -31.83 11.48 3.02
C VAL A 34 -31.28 11.87 4.38
N HIS A 35 -32.01 11.57 5.45
CA HIS A 35 -31.51 11.68 6.82
C HIS A 35 -31.07 10.31 7.33
N PHE A 36 -29.93 10.24 8.02
CA PHE A 36 -29.34 8.98 8.49
C PHE A 36 -28.47 9.21 9.73
N GLY A 37 -27.90 8.13 10.26
CA GLY A 37 -26.99 8.19 11.40
C GLY A 37 -27.69 8.41 12.74
N PRO A 38 -26.92 8.56 13.84
CA PRO A 38 -27.47 8.62 15.19
C PRO A 38 -28.48 9.75 15.36
N SER A 39 -29.73 9.41 15.74
CA SER A 39 -30.82 10.38 15.88
C SER A 39 -31.20 11.15 14.60
N LEU A 40 -30.86 10.61 13.40
CA LEU A 40 -31.15 11.23 12.10
C LEU A 40 -30.57 12.65 11.94
N ASN A 41 -29.42 12.89 12.56
CA ASN A 41 -28.76 14.19 12.57
C ASN A 41 -27.78 14.41 11.40
N LEU A 42 -27.53 13.37 10.60
CA LEU A 42 -26.79 13.48 9.33
C LEU A 42 -27.79 13.56 8.18
N GLU A 43 -27.46 14.38 7.18
CA GLU A 43 -28.29 14.62 6.01
C GLU A 43 -27.42 14.56 4.75
N ALA A 44 -27.89 13.88 3.70
CA ALA A 44 -27.31 13.92 2.37
C ALA A 44 -28.34 14.53 1.41
N VAL A 45 -28.03 15.70 0.84
CA VAL A 45 -28.82 16.33 -0.22
C VAL A 45 -28.18 16.01 -1.56
N ILE A 46 -28.83 15.17 -2.34
CA ILE A 46 -28.39 14.72 -3.66
C ILE A 46 -29.10 15.60 -4.69
N SER A 47 -28.38 16.50 -5.34
CA SER A 47 -28.89 17.27 -6.49
C SER A 47 -28.75 16.45 -7.76
N LEU A 48 -29.77 16.44 -8.62
CA LEU A 48 -29.82 15.58 -9.81
C LEU A 48 -29.21 16.25 -11.05
N LEU A 49 -29.34 17.58 -11.19
CA LEU A 49 -28.87 18.29 -12.38
C LEU A 49 -28.38 19.73 -12.07
N PRO A 50 -27.05 20.00 -12.12
CA PRO A 50 -25.97 19.04 -12.24
C PRO A 50 -25.86 18.15 -10.99
N PHE A 51 -25.32 16.93 -11.16
CA PHE A 51 -25.12 16.00 -10.05
C PHE A 51 -24.20 16.61 -8.98
N SER A 52 -24.62 16.60 -7.72
CA SER A 52 -23.78 16.92 -6.56
C SER A 52 -24.38 16.34 -5.29
N VAL A 53 -23.56 16.20 -4.24
CA VAL A 53 -24.03 15.73 -2.92
C VAL A 53 -23.54 16.68 -1.83
N ASP A 54 -24.46 17.27 -1.07
CA ASP A 54 -24.15 18.07 0.13
C ASP A 54 -24.41 17.23 1.39
N CYS A 55 -23.33 16.85 2.07
CA CYS A 55 -23.35 16.11 3.32
C CYS A 55 -23.36 17.08 4.51
N LYS A 56 -24.47 17.11 5.23
CA LYS A 56 -24.70 17.99 6.38
C LYS A 56 -24.77 17.21 7.68
N ARG A 57 -24.54 17.93 8.77
CA ARG A 57 -24.78 17.50 10.14
C ARG A 57 -25.46 18.64 10.87
N ASP A 58 -26.55 18.35 11.57
CA ASP A 58 -27.35 19.34 12.30
C ASP A 58 -27.74 20.53 11.40
N GLY A 59 -28.16 20.24 10.16
CA GLY A 59 -28.57 21.24 9.15
C GLY A 59 -27.42 22.05 8.54
N THR A 60 -26.16 21.82 8.95
CA THR A 60 -24.99 22.57 8.46
C THR A 60 -24.13 21.72 7.54
N SER A 61 -23.89 22.19 6.30
CA SER A 61 -22.97 21.54 5.33
C SER A 61 -21.58 21.32 5.92
N GLN A 62 -21.06 20.11 5.77
CA GLN A 62 -19.73 19.73 6.23
C GLN A 62 -18.82 19.39 5.04
N ILE A 63 -19.34 18.59 4.11
CA ILE A 63 -18.61 18.10 2.93
C ILE A 63 -19.53 18.21 1.73
N ARG A 64 -19.01 18.71 0.60
CA ARG A 64 -19.71 18.68 -0.69
C ARG A 64 -18.92 17.86 -1.69
N LEU A 65 -19.64 17.04 -2.45
CA LEU A 65 -19.11 16.26 -3.56
C LEU A 65 -19.58 16.91 -4.86
N ASN A 66 -18.63 17.14 -5.77
CA ASN A 66 -18.88 17.72 -7.09
C ASN A 66 -19.48 19.14 -7.08
N ASP A 67 -19.14 19.99 -6.09
CA ASP A 67 -19.64 21.37 -6.06
C ASP A 67 -18.88 22.30 -7.02
N GLN A 68 -17.67 21.91 -7.43
CA GLN A 68 -16.90 22.59 -8.48
C GLN A 68 -17.12 21.97 -9.87
N GLY A 69 -17.87 20.87 -9.98
CA GLY A 69 -18.16 20.22 -11.25
C GLY A 69 -16.96 19.49 -11.86
N LEU A 70 -16.06 18.95 -11.03
CA LEU A 70 -14.86 18.23 -11.49
C LEU A 70 -15.05 16.70 -11.50
N LEU A 71 -16.26 16.20 -11.26
CA LEU A 71 -16.60 14.80 -11.52
C LEU A 71 -16.26 14.45 -12.96
N ASN A 72 -15.36 13.50 -13.12
CA ASN A 72 -14.96 12.97 -14.42
C ASN A 72 -14.90 11.46 -14.34
N ILE A 73 -15.67 10.79 -15.18
CA ILE A 73 -15.60 9.35 -15.38
C ILE A 73 -15.29 9.16 -16.85
N GLN A 74 -14.04 8.80 -17.16
CA GLN A 74 -13.67 8.48 -18.53
C GLN A 74 -14.40 7.19 -18.92
N HIS A 75 -15.33 7.33 -19.87
CA HIS A 75 -16.07 6.20 -20.41
C HIS A 75 -15.21 5.49 -21.46
N TRP A 76 -15.36 4.18 -21.53
CA TRP A 76 -14.74 3.40 -22.57
C TRP A 76 -15.13 3.94 -23.94
N ARG A 77 -14.15 4.07 -24.82
CA ARG A 77 -14.33 4.49 -26.22
C ARG A 77 -13.34 3.72 -27.10
N PRO A 78 -13.75 3.31 -28.31
CA PRO A 78 -12.83 2.68 -29.25
C PRO A 78 -11.77 3.70 -29.71
N LYS A 79 -10.56 3.21 -30.00
CA LYS A 79 -9.54 4.02 -30.67
C LYS A 79 -10.04 4.35 -32.08
N LEU A 80 -10.21 5.63 -32.38
CA LEU A 80 -10.62 6.11 -33.70
C LEU A 80 -9.36 6.44 -34.51
N ASP A 81 -9.26 5.89 -35.72
CA ASP A 81 -8.04 5.95 -36.54
C ASP A 81 -7.71 7.33 -37.13
N GLN A 82 -8.49 8.39 -36.89
CA GLN A 82 -8.11 9.77 -37.24
C GLN A 82 -9.07 10.84 -36.68
N VAL A 83 -8.49 12.04 -36.49
CA VAL A 83 -9.11 13.34 -36.15
C VAL A 83 -9.28 13.65 -34.65
N LEU A 84 -8.14 13.79 -33.96
CA LEU A 84 -7.71 15.02 -33.27
C LEU A 84 -6.44 14.67 -32.48
N GLU A 85 -5.29 15.13 -32.98
CA GLU A 85 -4.08 15.31 -32.17
C GLU A 85 -4.36 16.39 -31.11
N ALA A 86 -5.13 16.03 -30.09
CA ALA A 86 -5.28 16.80 -28.87
C ALA A 86 -4.63 16.00 -27.73
N ALA A 87 -3.31 16.07 -27.70
CA ALA A 87 -2.46 15.92 -26.51
C ALA A 87 -2.82 14.80 -25.52
N GLU A 88 -2.72 13.53 -25.95
CA GLU A 88 -2.22 12.50 -25.03
C GLU A 88 -0.69 12.50 -25.17
N GLN A 89 -0.02 13.45 -24.50
CA GLN A 89 1.42 13.34 -24.30
C GLN A 89 1.64 12.12 -23.41
N LYS A 90 2.07 11.00 -24.01
CA LYS A 90 2.66 9.90 -23.24
C LYS A 90 3.82 10.48 -22.43
N PRO A 91 3.88 10.24 -21.10
CA PRO A 91 5.05 10.59 -20.31
C PRO A 91 6.33 10.07 -20.98
N LEU A 92 7.40 10.86 -20.92
CA LEU A 92 8.69 10.50 -21.50
C LEU A 92 9.16 9.17 -20.86
N GLY A 93 9.22 8.09 -21.64
CA GLY A 93 9.64 6.76 -21.19
C GLY A 93 8.51 5.75 -20.90
N SER A 94 7.25 6.10 -21.12
CA SER A 94 6.14 5.12 -21.01
C SER A 94 5.93 4.38 -22.34
N GLU A 95 6.38 3.12 -22.43
CA GLU A 95 5.90 2.15 -23.43
C GLU A 95 4.49 1.61 -23.10
N ASP A 96 3.77 2.33 -22.24
CA ASP A 96 2.50 1.93 -21.66
C ASP A 96 1.38 1.95 -22.72
N GLU A 97 0.76 0.79 -22.95
CA GLU A 97 -0.33 0.55 -23.91
C GLU A 97 -1.66 0.20 -23.23
N SER A 98 -1.94 0.72 -22.02
CA SER A 98 -3.29 0.57 -21.45
C SER A 98 -4.32 1.04 -22.48
N ALA A 99 -5.22 0.14 -22.89
CA ALA A 99 -5.86 0.20 -24.20
C ALA A 99 -6.88 1.34 -24.39
N TYR A 100 -7.25 2.06 -23.32
CA TYR A 100 -8.25 3.14 -23.36
C TYR A 100 -8.21 4.03 -22.09
N PRO A 101 -8.62 5.32 -22.16
CA PRO A 101 -8.74 6.17 -20.98
C PRO A 101 -9.87 5.72 -20.05
N GLU A 102 -9.59 5.54 -18.77
CA GLU A 102 -10.57 5.06 -17.80
C GLU A 102 -10.49 5.72 -16.41
N SER A 103 -9.79 6.84 -16.25
CA SER A 103 -9.70 7.50 -14.94
C SER A 103 -11.06 7.92 -14.35
N VAL A 104 -11.09 8.02 -13.02
CA VAL A 104 -12.20 8.56 -12.23
C VAL A 104 -11.67 9.70 -11.36
N ALA A 105 -12.36 10.83 -11.37
CA ALA A 105 -12.03 12.00 -10.54
C ALA A 105 -13.30 12.62 -9.97
N LEU A 106 -13.14 13.29 -8.82
CA LEU A 106 -14.21 13.98 -8.10
C LEU A 106 -13.58 15.07 -7.22
N ASP A 107 -14.15 16.27 -7.21
CA ASP A 107 -13.85 17.27 -6.19
C ASP A 107 -14.62 17.00 -4.89
N ILE A 108 -13.92 17.15 -3.77
CA ILE A 108 -14.45 17.04 -2.42
C ILE A 108 -14.12 18.32 -1.67
N THR A 109 -15.13 19.11 -1.35
CA THR A 109 -14.99 20.40 -0.67
C THR A 109 -15.36 20.26 0.80
N PHE A 110 -14.44 20.64 1.69
CA PHE A 110 -14.66 20.64 3.14
C PHE A 110 -15.06 22.05 3.61
N ILE A 111 -16.29 22.20 4.10
CA ILE A 111 -16.89 23.50 4.39
C ILE A 111 -16.52 23.98 5.80
N GLY A 112 -15.79 25.10 5.89
CA GLY A 112 -15.38 25.69 7.17
C GLY A 112 -14.29 24.90 7.89
N TYR A 113 -13.38 24.30 7.12
CA TYR A 113 -12.17 23.62 7.61
C TYR A 113 -10.94 24.21 6.92
N ASP A 114 -9.88 24.38 7.69
CA ASP A 114 -8.58 24.95 7.30
C ASP A 114 -7.40 24.02 7.63
N HIS A 115 -7.61 23.00 8.47
CA HIS A 115 -6.61 21.99 8.82
C HIS A 115 -6.98 20.61 8.27
N PHE A 116 -6.11 20.07 7.43
CA PHE A 116 -6.23 18.75 6.83
C PHE A 116 -5.15 17.82 7.35
N TYR A 117 -5.38 16.51 7.26
CA TYR A 117 -4.45 15.46 7.67
C TYR A 117 -4.69 14.20 6.83
N GLY A 118 -3.67 13.35 6.70
CA GLY A 118 -3.80 12.04 6.06
C GLY A 118 -3.05 11.95 4.74
N ILE A 119 -3.59 11.18 3.79
CA ILE A 119 -3.01 10.89 2.46
C ILE A 119 -1.53 10.52 2.52
N ARG A 120 -1.12 9.75 3.54
CA ARG A 120 0.26 9.27 3.67
C ARG A 120 0.55 8.26 2.56
N GLU A 121 1.78 8.05 2.12
CA GLU A 121 3.06 8.51 2.69
C GLU A 121 3.76 9.61 1.87
N HIS A 122 4.17 10.69 2.55
CA HIS A 122 4.96 11.78 1.96
C HIS A 122 5.92 12.36 2.98
N ALA A 123 7.12 12.72 2.53
CA ALA A 123 8.10 13.43 3.32
C ALA A 123 7.71 14.91 3.43
N GLY A 124 6.81 15.24 4.36
CA GLY A 124 6.30 16.60 4.50
C GLY A 124 5.61 16.83 5.83
N PRO A 125 5.06 18.04 6.04
CA PRO A 125 4.32 18.36 7.26
C PRO A 125 3.15 17.39 7.49
N MET A 126 2.73 17.28 8.77
CA MET A 126 1.58 16.45 9.13
C MET A 126 0.27 16.97 8.52
N ALA A 127 0.13 18.30 8.45
CA ALA A 127 -0.93 18.94 7.68
C ALA A 127 -0.45 19.10 6.22
N PRO A 128 -1.17 18.57 5.22
CA PRO A 128 -0.77 18.69 3.84
C PRO A 128 -0.87 20.14 3.38
N LYS A 129 0.04 20.50 2.49
CA LYS A 129 0.11 21.81 1.84
C LYS A 129 -0.88 21.90 0.69
N GLN A 130 -1.16 23.12 0.25
CA GLN A 130 -1.84 23.34 -1.02
C GLN A 130 -0.91 22.92 -2.18
N THR A 131 -1.51 22.52 -3.30
CA THR A 131 -0.82 21.89 -4.43
C THR A 131 -1.02 22.63 -5.75
N ARG A 132 -1.64 23.82 -5.74
CA ARG A 132 -1.77 24.66 -6.93
C ARG A 132 -0.66 25.70 -6.93
N ALA A 133 0.04 25.80 -8.06
CA ALA A 133 1.13 26.76 -8.26
C ALA A 133 0.69 28.22 -7.98
N GLY A 134 1.65 29.05 -7.56
CA GLY A 134 1.46 30.50 -7.41
C GLY A 134 1.34 31.03 -5.98
N VAL A 135 1.47 30.18 -4.96
CA VAL A 135 1.47 30.59 -3.54
C VAL A 135 2.80 30.23 -2.89
N ASN A 136 3.49 31.21 -2.30
CA ASN A 136 4.78 31.01 -1.64
C ASN A 136 4.69 29.96 -0.53
N GLY A 137 5.61 28.98 -0.55
CA GLY A 137 5.71 27.92 0.46
C GLY A 137 4.77 26.72 0.26
N GLN A 138 3.91 26.76 -0.77
CA GLN A 138 3.03 25.66 -1.19
C GLN A 138 3.67 24.82 -2.31
N TYR A 139 3.09 23.66 -2.61
CA TYR A 139 3.53 22.81 -3.72
C TYR A 139 2.89 23.24 -5.04
N SER A 140 3.59 23.00 -6.15
CA SER A 140 3.09 23.23 -7.52
C SER A 140 2.46 21.99 -8.15
N GLU A 141 2.71 20.81 -7.57
CA GLU A 141 2.23 19.52 -8.04
C GLU A 141 1.30 18.87 -7.00
N PRO A 142 0.33 18.04 -7.43
CA PRO A 142 -0.50 17.24 -6.53
C PRO A 142 0.32 16.26 -5.68
N TYR A 143 -0.21 15.91 -4.51
CA TYR A 143 0.26 14.72 -3.79
C TYR A 143 0.03 13.48 -4.66
N ARG A 144 1.10 12.74 -4.96
CA ARG A 144 1.04 11.51 -5.77
C ARG A 144 0.84 10.27 -4.88
N VAL A 145 0.04 9.31 -5.36
CA VAL A 145 -0.34 8.08 -4.65
C VAL A 145 -0.23 6.85 -5.57
N TYR A 146 0.89 6.13 -5.50
CA TYR A 146 1.34 5.16 -6.52
C TYR A 146 2.59 4.35 -6.06
N ASN A 147 2.56 3.76 -4.86
CA ASN A 147 3.70 3.24 -4.06
C ASN A 147 5.11 3.49 -4.65
N THR A 148 5.99 2.55 -4.95
CA THR A 148 7.34 2.82 -5.50
C THR A 148 8.52 3.10 -4.55
N ASP A 149 9.68 2.65 -5.03
CA ASP A 149 10.98 2.70 -4.38
C ASP A 149 11.70 4.01 -4.73
N VAL A 150 11.63 4.98 -3.81
CA VAL A 150 12.26 6.29 -3.99
C VAL A 150 13.54 6.36 -3.18
N PHE A 151 14.66 6.06 -3.84
CA PHE A 151 15.98 6.18 -3.24
C PHE A 151 16.30 7.64 -2.87
N GLU A 152 16.83 7.85 -1.66
CA GLU A 152 17.25 9.18 -1.16
C GLU A 152 16.16 10.26 -1.31
N TYR A 153 14.93 9.93 -0.91
CA TYR A 153 13.78 10.83 -1.09
C TYR A 153 14.00 12.22 -0.49
N GLU A 154 13.56 13.26 -1.21
CA GLU A 154 13.66 14.64 -0.76
C GLU A 154 12.64 14.96 0.35
N LEU A 155 13.06 15.80 1.31
CA LEU A 155 12.16 16.33 2.32
C LEU A 155 11.30 17.47 1.78
N ASN A 156 10.11 17.63 2.38
CA ASN A 156 9.13 18.65 2.02
C ASN A 156 8.72 18.57 0.55
N SER A 157 8.33 17.38 0.10
CA SER A 157 7.90 17.11 -1.28
C SER A 157 6.50 16.47 -1.32
N PRO A 158 5.65 16.79 -2.33
CA PRO A 158 4.43 16.05 -2.60
C PRO A 158 4.69 14.72 -3.34
N MET A 159 5.96 14.46 -3.68
CA MET A 159 6.37 13.22 -4.32
C MET A 159 6.11 12.03 -3.42
N ILE A 160 5.75 10.98 -4.12
CA ILE A 160 5.43 9.69 -3.59
C ILE A 160 6.57 9.03 -2.80
N LEU A 161 6.21 8.14 -1.88
CA LEU A 161 7.08 7.19 -1.17
C LEU A 161 6.49 5.77 -1.25
N TYR A 162 6.79 4.91 -0.28
CA TYR A 162 6.64 3.46 -0.41
C TYR A 162 5.21 2.92 -0.19
N GLY A 163 4.37 3.65 0.54
CA GLY A 163 3.01 3.24 0.87
C GLY A 163 1.97 4.33 0.71
N VAL A 164 0.69 3.93 0.65
CA VAL A 164 -0.42 4.87 0.55
C VAL A 164 -1.59 4.51 1.45
N ILE A 165 -2.15 5.49 2.16
CA ILE A 165 -3.47 5.39 2.77
C ILE A 165 -4.31 6.55 2.23
N PRO A 166 -5.22 6.33 1.25
CA PRO A 166 -6.03 7.38 0.64
C PRO A 166 -7.19 7.79 1.56
N PHE A 167 -6.85 8.21 2.78
CA PHE A 167 -7.77 8.69 3.81
C PHE A 167 -7.37 10.11 4.22
N MET A 168 -8.35 11.02 4.21
CA MET A 168 -8.16 12.41 4.59
C MET A 168 -9.12 12.78 5.72
N GLN A 169 -8.63 13.56 6.67
CA GLN A 169 -9.44 14.16 7.73
C GLN A 169 -9.33 15.69 7.67
N ALA A 170 -10.45 16.36 7.90
CA ALA A 170 -10.49 17.80 8.11
C ALA A 170 -10.87 18.10 9.57
N ARG A 171 -10.14 18.99 10.24
CA ARG A 171 -10.41 19.39 11.63
C ARG A 171 -10.37 20.90 11.78
N ARG A 172 -11.07 21.40 12.80
CA ARG A 172 -11.04 22.81 13.22
C ARG A 172 -10.01 23.06 14.34
N THR A 173 -9.37 22.01 14.88
CA THR A 173 -8.36 22.08 15.95
C THR A 173 -7.25 21.06 15.71
N THR A 174 -6.04 21.37 16.19
CA THR A 174 -4.81 20.56 16.01
C THR A 174 -4.83 19.26 16.83
N ALA A 175 -4.38 18.15 16.23
CA ALA A 175 -4.29 16.85 16.89
C ALA A 175 -2.96 16.66 17.66
N LEU A 176 -3.00 15.93 18.79
CA LEU A 176 -1.82 15.50 19.55
C LEU A 176 -1.25 14.19 18.97
N PRO A 177 0.08 14.00 18.88
CA PRO A 177 0.68 12.75 18.42
C PRO A 177 0.49 11.58 19.41
N GLN A 178 0.62 10.35 18.92
CA GLN A 178 0.38 9.09 19.65
C GLN A 178 1.61 8.60 20.44
N GLU A 179 1.38 8.07 21.64
CA GLU A 179 2.39 7.64 22.63
C GLU A 179 3.19 6.40 22.22
N VAL A 180 2.78 5.64 21.20
CA VAL A 180 3.39 4.33 20.85
C VAL A 180 4.74 4.43 20.11
N SER A 181 5.24 5.63 19.81
CA SER A 181 6.45 5.88 19.01
C SER A 181 7.80 5.76 19.76
N VAL A 182 7.85 5.11 20.94
CA VAL A 182 9.01 5.21 21.88
C VAL A 182 9.74 3.91 22.21
N ALA A 183 9.50 2.78 21.52
CA ALA A 183 10.31 1.55 21.68
C ALA A 183 11.49 1.49 20.70
N TYR A 184 12.64 0.93 21.11
CA TYR A 184 13.90 0.93 20.34
C TYR A 184 14.12 -0.35 19.53
N HIS A 185 14.35 -0.19 18.23
CA HIS A 185 14.67 -1.26 17.28
C HIS A 185 16.05 -0.99 16.65
N GLN A 186 17.00 -1.93 16.77
CA GLN A 186 18.34 -1.81 16.18
C GLN A 186 18.41 -2.58 14.85
N TYR A 187 18.78 -1.88 13.77
CA TYR A 187 18.96 -2.45 12.43
C TYR A 187 20.19 -1.84 11.74
N ARG A 188 20.74 -2.53 10.74
CA ARG A 188 21.66 -1.98 9.72
C ARG A 188 21.76 -2.91 8.50
N TRP A 189 22.15 -2.37 7.36
CA TRP A 189 22.49 -3.15 6.16
C TRP A 189 24.02 -3.22 5.97
N ASN A 190 24.68 -4.38 6.07
CA ASN A 190 24.31 -5.63 6.75
C ASN A 190 25.12 -5.77 8.04
N TYR A 191 24.72 -6.68 8.93
CA TYR A 191 25.68 -7.34 9.81
C TYR A 191 26.46 -8.37 8.98
N VAL A 192 27.78 -8.30 8.99
CA VAL A 192 28.61 -8.98 7.97
C VAL A 192 28.94 -10.44 8.31
N SER A 193 28.70 -10.87 9.56
CA SER A 193 28.96 -12.24 10.00
C SER A 193 28.23 -12.60 11.30
N TYR A 194 28.29 -13.88 11.68
CA TYR A 194 27.80 -14.37 12.97
C TYR A 194 28.50 -13.71 14.17
N ASP A 195 29.81 -13.52 14.08
CA ASP A 195 30.57 -12.94 15.20
C ASP A 195 30.30 -11.44 15.35
N ASP A 196 30.11 -10.72 14.25
CA ASP A 196 29.69 -9.30 14.25
C ASP A 196 28.36 -9.11 15.02
N VAL A 197 27.38 -9.95 14.74
CA VAL A 197 26.08 -9.94 15.43
C VAL A 197 26.22 -10.18 16.94
N LYS A 198 27.07 -11.13 17.35
CA LYS A 198 27.33 -11.39 18.78
C LYS A 198 27.98 -10.19 19.44
N ASP A 199 28.97 -9.59 18.79
CA ASP A 199 29.72 -8.47 19.33
C ASP A 199 28.80 -7.27 19.56
N VAL A 200 27.85 -7.02 18.65
CA VAL A 200 26.83 -5.98 18.85
C VAL A 200 25.89 -6.33 20.00
N GLY A 201 25.39 -7.57 20.09
CA GLY A 201 24.51 -8.00 21.18
C GLY A 201 25.19 -7.91 22.56
N HIS A 202 26.42 -8.42 22.67
CA HIS A 202 27.25 -8.29 23.87
C HIS A 202 27.59 -6.81 24.17
N GLY A 203 27.79 -5.99 23.14
CA GLY A 203 27.99 -4.55 23.28
C GLY A 203 26.80 -3.87 23.94
N MET A 204 25.59 -4.13 23.44
CA MET A 204 24.35 -3.58 24.02
C MET A 204 24.18 -3.97 25.50
N ASP A 205 24.42 -5.25 25.84
CA ASP A 205 24.41 -5.71 27.24
C ASP A 205 25.49 -5.04 28.08
N ARG A 206 26.73 -4.98 27.58
CA ARG A 206 27.87 -4.33 28.24
C ARG A 206 27.57 -2.86 28.55
N PHE A 207 26.91 -2.16 27.63
CA PHE A 207 26.57 -0.74 27.76
C PHE A 207 25.17 -0.48 28.36
N ARG A 208 24.44 -1.53 28.76
CA ARG A 208 23.09 -1.45 29.36
C ARG A 208 22.08 -0.70 28.48
N ILE A 209 22.16 -0.90 27.17
CA ILE A 209 21.20 -0.36 26.19
C ILE A 209 20.12 -1.43 25.95
N PRO A 210 18.86 -1.21 26.37
CA PRO A 210 17.80 -2.18 26.16
C PRO A 210 17.43 -2.25 24.67
N TYR A 211 17.32 -3.47 24.14
CA TYR A 211 16.89 -3.71 22.75
C TYR A 211 16.24 -5.12 22.65
N ASP A 212 15.23 -5.25 21.79
CA ASP A 212 14.40 -6.48 21.72
C ASP A 212 14.70 -7.40 20.53
N ALA A 213 15.28 -6.86 19.46
CA ALA A 213 15.55 -7.62 18.23
C ALA A 213 16.96 -7.36 17.70
N ILE A 214 17.70 -8.43 17.43
CA ILE A 214 18.96 -8.48 16.66
C ILE A 214 19.09 -9.87 16.04
N CYS A 215 20.15 -10.17 15.30
CA CYS A 215 20.27 -11.42 14.54
C CYS A 215 20.64 -12.69 15.36
N MET A 216 20.13 -13.85 14.92
CA MET A 216 20.43 -15.26 15.24
C MET A 216 19.87 -15.99 16.50
N GLY A 217 19.23 -17.14 16.25
CA GLY A 217 18.29 -17.88 17.11
C GLY A 217 18.65 -18.24 18.56
N LYS A 218 19.37 -19.34 18.81
CA LYS A 218 19.41 -19.99 20.15
C LYS A 218 20.05 -19.17 21.28
N GLN A 219 21.04 -18.33 20.97
CA GLN A 219 21.68 -17.48 21.98
C GLN A 219 20.84 -16.24 22.30
N LEU A 220 20.13 -15.69 21.31
CA LEU A 220 19.14 -14.63 21.55
C LEU A 220 17.98 -15.11 22.39
N ASP A 221 17.51 -16.33 22.13
CA ASP A 221 16.41 -16.92 22.90
C ASP A 221 16.76 -17.04 24.39
N ALA A 222 18.04 -17.30 24.72
CA ALA A 222 18.53 -17.33 26.11
C ALA A 222 18.35 -15.98 26.86
N PHE A 223 18.23 -14.87 26.12
CA PHE A 223 17.94 -13.53 26.65
C PHE A 223 16.55 -13.01 26.24
N GLY A 224 15.68 -13.88 25.71
CA GLY A 224 14.34 -13.51 25.25
C GLY A 224 14.29 -12.68 23.96
N ARG A 225 15.42 -12.51 23.26
CA ARG A 225 15.55 -11.68 22.05
C ARG A 225 15.05 -12.38 20.79
N LYS A 226 14.62 -11.59 19.82
CA LYS A 226 14.02 -12.06 18.56
C LYS A 226 14.92 -11.79 17.36
N PHE A 227 14.80 -12.64 16.35
CA PHE A 227 15.50 -12.57 15.08
C PHE A 227 14.53 -12.14 13.97
N ILE A 228 14.92 -11.20 13.11
CA ILE A 228 14.14 -10.77 11.94
C ILE A 228 14.97 -11.04 10.68
N VAL A 229 14.38 -11.74 9.70
CA VAL A 229 14.98 -12.01 8.39
C VAL A 229 14.24 -11.24 7.30
N ILE A 230 14.98 -10.62 6.38
CA ILE A 230 14.42 -9.97 5.20
C ILE A 230 14.02 -11.03 4.16
N ILE A 231 12.81 -10.91 3.61
CA ILE A 231 12.29 -11.77 2.55
C ILE A 231 11.42 -10.91 1.61
N ASP A 232 11.86 -10.81 0.36
CA ASP A 232 11.26 -9.95 -0.67
C ASP A 232 10.42 -10.76 -1.65
N PRO A 233 9.52 -10.14 -2.45
CA PRO A 233 8.63 -10.88 -3.35
C PRO A 233 9.28 -11.34 -4.66
N HIS A 234 10.56 -11.01 -4.90
CA HIS A 234 11.27 -11.34 -6.12
C HIS A 234 12.15 -12.60 -5.95
N PHE A 235 11.97 -13.56 -6.85
CA PHE A 235 12.65 -14.85 -6.85
C PHE A 235 13.67 -14.88 -7.97
N GLN A 236 14.92 -15.11 -7.63
CA GLN A 236 16.00 -15.22 -8.62
C GLN A 236 15.67 -16.26 -9.70
N ASN A 237 15.66 -15.82 -10.96
CA ASN A 237 15.52 -16.70 -12.11
C ASN A 237 16.86 -17.39 -12.41
N THR A 238 17.14 -18.49 -11.72
CA THR A 238 18.37 -19.27 -11.90
C THR A 238 18.12 -20.77 -11.91
N ASN A 239 18.96 -21.49 -12.66
CA ASN A 239 18.88 -22.94 -12.77
C ASN A 239 19.22 -23.62 -11.43
N GLY A 240 18.47 -24.67 -11.10
CA GLY A 240 18.68 -25.46 -9.87
C GLY A 240 18.08 -24.84 -8.61
N TYR A 241 17.50 -23.63 -8.69
CA TYR A 241 16.72 -23.07 -7.59
C TYR A 241 15.29 -23.62 -7.62
N LYS A 242 14.97 -24.48 -6.66
CA LYS A 242 13.69 -25.21 -6.62
C LYS A 242 12.49 -24.27 -6.47
N ILE A 243 12.61 -23.25 -5.63
CA ILE A 243 11.49 -22.36 -5.29
C ILE A 243 11.01 -21.60 -6.54
N VAL A 244 11.91 -21.02 -7.33
CA VAL A 244 11.51 -20.35 -8.58
C VAL A 244 11.01 -21.34 -9.63
N SER A 245 11.53 -22.58 -9.64
CA SER A 245 11.06 -23.62 -10.56
C SER A 245 9.62 -24.04 -10.24
N GLU A 246 9.31 -24.18 -8.95
CA GLU A 246 7.96 -24.45 -8.46
C GLU A 246 7.03 -23.28 -8.76
N LEU A 247 7.39 -22.04 -8.36
CA LEU A 247 6.60 -20.81 -8.62
C LEU A 247 6.10 -20.74 -10.08
N LYS A 248 7.00 -21.03 -11.04
CA LYS A 248 6.68 -21.08 -12.47
C LYS A 248 5.79 -22.28 -12.85
N ALA A 249 6.10 -23.46 -12.34
CA ALA A 249 5.39 -24.69 -12.70
C ALA A 249 3.94 -24.72 -12.21
N ILE A 250 3.63 -24.02 -11.11
CA ILE A 250 2.28 -23.92 -10.55
C ILE A 250 1.62 -22.54 -10.81
N ASP A 251 2.17 -21.76 -11.74
CA ASP A 251 1.56 -20.55 -12.28
C ASP A 251 1.20 -19.48 -11.23
N LEU A 252 2.14 -19.20 -10.32
CA LEU A 252 1.96 -18.25 -9.22
C LEU A 252 2.72 -16.93 -9.41
N ALA A 253 3.35 -16.74 -10.57
CA ALA A 253 4.08 -15.52 -10.89
C ALA A 253 3.19 -14.48 -11.56
N VAL A 254 3.57 -13.20 -11.46
CA VAL A 254 2.96 -12.13 -12.26
C VAL A 254 3.28 -12.35 -13.74
N HIS A 255 2.37 -11.96 -14.62
CA HIS A 255 2.49 -12.13 -16.07
C HIS A 255 2.65 -10.79 -16.80
N THR A 256 3.24 -10.83 -18.00
CA THR A 256 3.19 -9.74 -18.96
C THR A 256 1.79 -9.65 -19.57
N ARG A 257 1.53 -8.57 -20.33
CA ARG A 257 0.30 -8.40 -21.09
C ARG A 257 0.02 -9.54 -22.08
N ASP A 258 1.06 -10.12 -22.66
CA ASP A 258 0.95 -11.23 -23.62
C ASP A 258 0.72 -12.60 -22.92
N GLY A 259 0.75 -12.62 -21.59
CA GLY A 259 0.51 -13.81 -20.77
C GLY A 259 1.75 -14.66 -20.50
N ASP A 260 2.94 -14.17 -20.83
CA ASP A 260 4.21 -14.80 -20.41
C ASP A 260 4.53 -14.45 -18.96
N ILE A 261 5.32 -15.26 -18.26
CA ILE A 261 5.77 -14.93 -16.90
C ILE A 261 6.66 -13.68 -16.95
N PHE A 262 6.31 -12.67 -16.16
CA PHE A 262 7.07 -11.42 -16.10
C PHE A 262 8.47 -11.67 -15.55
N GLU A 263 9.48 -11.13 -16.25
CA GLU A 263 10.86 -11.08 -15.81
C GLU A 263 11.33 -9.62 -15.71
N GLY A 264 12.05 -9.33 -14.62
CA GLY A 264 12.64 -8.02 -14.36
C GLY A 264 13.88 -8.17 -13.48
N HIS A 265 14.53 -7.06 -13.17
CA HIS A 265 15.75 -7.04 -12.36
C HIS A 265 15.48 -6.48 -10.96
N CYS A 266 16.00 -7.16 -9.93
CA CYS A 266 16.11 -6.64 -8.57
C CYS A 266 17.45 -7.10 -7.97
N TRP A 267 17.56 -7.23 -6.64
CA TRP A 267 18.79 -7.63 -5.96
C TRP A 267 19.49 -8.87 -6.54
N PRO A 268 18.81 -9.97 -6.88
CA PRO A 268 19.49 -11.17 -7.38
C PRO A 268 19.70 -11.17 -8.90
N GLY A 269 19.50 -10.04 -9.58
CA GLY A 269 19.47 -9.93 -11.04
C GLY A 269 18.11 -10.31 -11.61
N ALA A 270 18.10 -11.06 -12.72
CA ALA A 270 16.88 -11.55 -13.36
C ALA A 270 16.00 -12.31 -12.35
N SER A 271 14.73 -11.90 -12.24
CA SER A 271 13.81 -12.35 -11.20
C SER A 271 12.37 -12.45 -11.72
N HIS A 272 11.57 -13.27 -11.04
CA HIS A 272 10.10 -13.30 -11.17
C HIS A 272 9.47 -12.88 -9.84
N TRP A 273 8.26 -12.33 -9.87
CA TRP A 273 7.55 -11.90 -8.66
C TRP A 273 6.36 -12.81 -8.40
N ILE A 274 6.15 -13.18 -7.13
CA ILE A 274 4.94 -13.88 -6.70
C ILE A 274 3.72 -12.96 -6.82
N ASP A 275 2.63 -13.51 -7.35
CA ASP A 275 1.33 -12.85 -7.38
C ASP A 275 0.53 -13.22 -6.13
N CYS A 276 0.55 -12.36 -5.10
CA CYS A 276 -0.21 -12.58 -3.87
C CYS A 276 -1.70 -12.16 -3.94
N PHE A 277 -2.20 -11.73 -5.10
CA PHE A 277 -3.65 -11.61 -5.33
C PHE A 277 -4.27 -12.98 -5.57
N ASN A 278 -3.49 -13.94 -6.08
CA ASN A 278 -3.88 -15.34 -6.17
C ASN A 278 -3.91 -15.99 -4.77
N PRO A 279 -5.07 -16.49 -4.28
CA PRO A 279 -5.15 -17.18 -3.00
C PRO A 279 -4.23 -18.41 -2.92
N ALA A 280 -3.98 -19.11 -4.04
CA ALA A 280 -3.06 -20.24 -4.10
C ALA A 280 -1.61 -19.83 -3.80
N SER A 281 -1.23 -18.59 -4.12
CA SER A 281 0.08 -18.04 -3.74
C SER A 281 0.23 -17.88 -2.24
N VAL A 282 -0.84 -17.48 -1.53
CA VAL A 282 -0.82 -17.36 -0.06
C VAL A 282 -0.62 -18.73 0.59
N GLU A 283 -1.29 -19.76 0.07
CA GLU A 283 -1.15 -21.14 0.56
C GLU A 283 0.26 -21.70 0.29
N TRP A 284 0.74 -21.57 -0.95
CA TRP A 284 2.08 -22.01 -1.32
C TRP A 284 3.17 -21.28 -0.52
N TRP A 285 3.05 -19.94 -0.40
CA TRP A 285 3.96 -19.11 0.38
C TRP A 285 4.00 -19.56 1.83
N SER A 286 2.84 -19.82 2.45
CA SER A 286 2.74 -20.32 3.83
C SER A 286 3.50 -21.64 4.03
N GLY A 287 3.46 -22.53 3.05
CA GLY A 287 4.21 -23.80 3.06
C GLY A 287 5.72 -23.61 3.21
N LEU A 288 6.28 -22.53 2.64
CA LEU A 288 7.71 -22.23 2.68
C LEU A 288 8.21 -21.85 4.09
N PHE A 289 7.33 -21.34 4.96
CA PHE A 289 7.69 -20.89 6.32
C PHE A 289 7.73 -22.03 7.36
N ASN A 290 7.29 -23.23 7.01
CA ASN A 290 7.39 -24.38 7.90
C ASN A 290 8.85 -24.58 8.35
N TYR A 291 9.09 -24.82 9.66
CA TYR A 291 10.46 -24.94 10.19
C TYR A 291 11.29 -26.07 9.53
N THR A 292 10.63 -27.09 8.96
CA THR A 292 11.30 -28.18 8.25
C THR A 292 11.71 -27.81 6.81
N VAL A 293 11.01 -26.84 6.21
CA VAL A 293 11.27 -26.30 4.88
C VAL A 293 12.27 -25.15 4.98
N SER A 294 11.97 -24.14 5.81
CA SER A 294 12.84 -22.98 6.08
C SER A 294 13.93 -23.34 7.10
N ARG A 295 14.86 -24.19 6.67
CA ARG A 295 15.99 -24.65 7.51
C ARG A 295 16.81 -23.46 8.01
N GLY A 296 17.12 -23.46 9.30
CA GLY A 296 17.89 -22.39 9.96
C GLY A 296 17.04 -21.36 10.69
N THR A 297 15.72 -21.37 10.49
CA THR A 297 14.78 -20.55 11.26
C THR A 297 14.21 -21.32 12.46
N MET A 298 13.72 -20.61 13.47
CA MET A 298 13.11 -21.18 14.67
C MET A 298 12.04 -20.25 15.26
N GLU A 299 11.45 -20.59 16.41
CA GLU A 299 10.30 -19.89 16.99
C GLU A 299 10.56 -18.41 17.31
N ASN A 300 11.82 -18.00 17.51
CA ASN A 300 12.15 -16.57 17.70
C ASN A 300 12.48 -15.84 16.40
N THR A 301 12.30 -16.46 15.23
CA THR A 301 12.50 -15.86 13.90
C THR A 301 11.20 -15.25 13.36
N PHE A 302 11.29 -14.01 12.89
CA PHE A 302 10.23 -13.20 12.29
C PHE A 302 10.71 -12.59 10.98
N VAL A 303 9.83 -11.86 10.28
CA VAL A 303 10.07 -11.49 8.89
C VAL A 303 10.02 -9.97 8.70
N TRP A 304 10.81 -9.51 7.75
CA TRP A 304 10.75 -8.18 7.18
C TRP A 304 10.50 -8.35 5.67
N ASN A 305 9.36 -7.87 5.18
CA ASN A 305 9.08 -7.75 3.76
C ASN A 305 9.54 -6.38 3.27
N ASP A 306 10.48 -6.40 2.32
CA ASP A 306 10.96 -5.21 1.64
C ASP A 306 10.70 -5.32 0.13
N MET A 307 10.97 -4.24 -0.61
CA MET A 307 10.92 -4.21 -2.07
C MET A 307 9.55 -4.60 -2.65
N ASN A 308 8.49 -4.44 -1.86
CA ASN A 308 7.16 -5.02 -2.12
C ASN A 308 6.16 -4.05 -2.77
N GLU A 309 6.62 -2.90 -3.25
CA GLU A 309 5.81 -1.95 -3.99
C GLU A 309 5.07 -2.53 -5.20
N PRO A 310 5.67 -3.32 -6.12
CA PRO A 310 6.99 -3.99 -6.12
C PRO A 310 8.12 -3.15 -6.73
N SER A 311 9.34 -3.25 -6.17
CA SER A 311 10.53 -2.61 -6.74
C SER A 311 11.12 -3.42 -7.89
N VAL A 312 11.31 -2.78 -9.06
CA VAL A 312 11.84 -3.38 -10.29
C VAL A 312 12.87 -2.42 -10.91
N PHE A 313 14.15 -2.73 -10.77
CA PHE A 313 15.25 -1.80 -11.03
C PHE A 313 15.40 -1.38 -12.50
N ASN A 314 14.99 -2.24 -13.43
CA ASN A 314 15.13 -2.01 -14.87
C ASN A 314 13.81 -1.57 -15.53
N SER A 315 12.85 -1.07 -14.75
CA SER A 315 11.54 -0.65 -15.24
C SER A 315 11.26 0.83 -14.92
N PRO A 316 10.44 1.54 -15.72
CA PRO A 316 10.04 2.92 -15.43
C PRO A 316 9.45 3.06 -14.01
N ASP A 317 9.69 4.22 -13.40
CA ASP A 317 9.31 4.51 -12.01
C ASP A 317 9.83 3.49 -10.97
N ILE A 318 10.76 2.59 -11.32
CA ILE A 318 11.29 1.50 -10.46
C ILE A 318 10.19 0.53 -9.99
N THR A 319 9.17 0.30 -10.83
CA THR A 319 8.08 -0.65 -10.52
C THR A 319 7.59 -1.39 -11.75
N MET A 320 6.64 -2.32 -11.61
CA MET A 320 6.16 -3.14 -12.71
C MET A 320 5.46 -2.32 -13.82
N PRO A 321 5.53 -2.77 -15.08
CA PRO A 321 4.68 -2.27 -16.15
C PRO A 321 3.20 -2.30 -15.77
N LYS A 322 2.46 -1.25 -16.17
CA LYS A 322 1.06 -1.08 -15.79
C LYS A 322 0.11 -2.12 -16.39
N ASP A 323 0.48 -2.68 -17.53
CA ASP A 323 -0.24 -3.69 -18.29
C ASP A 323 0.17 -5.13 -17.94
N ASN A 324 1.05 -5.32 -16.94
CA ASN A 324 1.28 -6.64 -16.37
C ASN A 324 -0.02 -7.21 -15.81
N LEU A 325 -0.22 -8.51 -15.97
CA LEU A 325 -1.43 -9.22 -15.60
C LEU A 325 -1.23 -10.01 -14.30
N TYR A 326 -2.18 -9.84 -13.39
CA TYR A 326 -2.30 -10.57 -12.14
C TYR A 326 -3.42 -11.61 -12.22
N PHE A 327 -3.67 -12.29 -11.10
CA PHE A 327 -4.76 -13.21 -10.88
C PHE A 327 -6.09 -12.61 -11.35
N ASP A 328 -6.92 -13.46 -11.98
CA ASP A 328 -8.14 -13.06 -12.67
C ASP A 328 -7.95 -12.00 -13.79
N LYS A 329 -6.73 -11.85 -14.32
CA LYS A 329 -6.40 -10.97 -15.46
C LYS A 329 -6.64 -9.48 -15.22
N TRP A 330 -6.54 -9.05 -13.97
CA TRP A 330 -6.46 -7.64 -13.63
C TRP A 330 -5.10 -7.06 -14.01
N GLU A 331 -5.08 -5.84 -14.54
CA GLU A 331 -3.85 -5.15 -14.92
C GLU A 331 -3.18 -4.54 -13.67
N HIS A 332 -1.86 -4.40 -13.70
CA HIS A 332 -1.10 -3.86 -12.58
C HIS A 332 -1.57 -2.46 -12.17
N HIS A 333 -2.01 -1.62 -13.11
CA HIS A 333 -2.53 -0.29 -12.79
C HIS A 333 -3.76 -0.27 -11.88
N ASP A 334 -4.57 -1.34 -11.88
CA ASP A 334 -5.76 -1.49 -11.03
C ASP A 334 -5.35 -1.85 -9.60
N LEU A 335 -4.21 -2.54 -9.47
CA LEU A 335 -3.81 -3.26 -8.27
C LEU A 335 -2.58 -2.68 -7.57
N HIS A 336 -1.82 -1.80 -8.25
CA HIS A 336 -0.47 -1.39 -7.87
C HIS A 336 -0.32 -1.07 -6.37
N ASN A 337 -1.14 -0.16 -5.85
CA ASN A 337 -1.07 0.28 -4.46
C ASN A 337 -1.47 -0.80 -3.44
N LEU A 338 -2.13 -1.88 -3.86
CA LEU A 338 -2.51 -3.01 -3.02
C LEU A 338 -1.43 -4.11 -2.99
N ASN A 339 -0.50 -4.12 -3.95
CA ASN A 339 0.47 -5.22 -4.11
C ASN A 339 1.33 -5.46 -2.86
N GLY A 340 1.87 -4.39 -2.25
CA GLY A 340 2.63 -4.52 -1.00
C GLY A 340 1.81 -5.12 0.14
N THR A 341 0.52 -4.78 0.20
CA THR A 341 -0.42 -5.27 1.22
C THR A 341 -0.72 -6.75 1.03
N THR A 342 -0.88 -7.23 -0.20
CA THR A 342 -1.14 -8.67 -0.45
C THR A 342 0.05 -9.53 -0.09
N PHE A 343 1.28 -9.09 -0.40
CA PHE A 343 2.50 -9.78 0.03
C PHE A 343 2.69 -9.77 1.55
N HIS A 344 2.44 -8.61 2.20
CA HIS A 344 2.50 -8.49 3.66
C HIS A 344 1.47 -9.42 4.33
N ASN A 345 0.25 -9.49 3.78
CA ASN A 345 -0.80 -10.38 4.21
C ASN A 345 -0.40 -11.86 4.07
N ALA A 346 0.16 -12.25 2.92
CA ALA A 346 0.62 -13.61 2.68
C ALA A 346 1.66 -14.05 3.74
N THR A 347 2.65 -13.20 4.01
CA THR A 347 3.67 -13.47 5.03
C THR A 347 3.09 -13.46 6.44
N TYR A 348 2.13 -12.58 6.75
CA TYR A 348 1.44 -12.57 8.04
C TYR A 348 0.77 -13.92 8.31
N HIS A 349 0.00 -14.44 7.34
CA HIS A 349 -0.66 -15.74 7.45
C HIS A 349 0.33 -16.90 7.57
N ALA A 350 1.41 -16.88 6.77
CA ALA A 350 2.48 -17.87 6.83
C ALA A 350 3.14 -17.97 8.22
N MET A 351 3.14 -16.86 8.95
CA MET A 351 3.77 -16.73 10.26
C MET A 351 2.81 -17.01 11.44
N MET A 352 1.52 -17.25 11.19
CA MET A 352 0.54 -17.63 12.24
C MET A 352 0.77 -19.04 12.78
N SER A 353 1.20 -19.96 11.91
CA SER A 353 1.48 -21.36 12.25
C SER A 353 2.58 -21.91 11.34
N ARG A 354 3.70 -22.35 11.92
CA ARG A 354 4.86 -22.87 11.18
C ARG A 354 5.21 -24.31 11.54
N LYS A 355 4.42 -24.91 12.45
CA LYS A 355 4.38 -26.35 12.78
C LYS A 355 2.99 -26.74 13.25
N ALA A 356 2.68 -28.03 13.15
CA ALA A 356 1.42 -28.57 13.65
C ALA A 356 1.19 -28.20 15.12
N GLY A 357 0.01 -27.68 15.43
CA GLY A 357 -0.39 -27.24 16.77
C GLY A 357 0.12 -25.86 17.21
N GLU A 358 0.90 -25.14 16.39
CA GLU A 358 1.29 -23.76 16.67
C GLU A 358 0.20 -22.79 16.20
N LEU A 359 -0.20 -21.88 17.08
CA LEU A 359 -0.96 -20.68 16.73
C LEU A 359 -0.37 -19.50 17.49
N ARG A 360 0.17 -18.52 16.77
CA ARG A 360 0.84 -17.37 17.37
C ARG A 360 0.54 -16.09 16.63
N ARG A 361 0.84 -14.98 17.30
CA ARG A 361 0.75 -13.62 16.77
C ARG A 361 1.97 -13.33 15.86
N PRO A 362 1.82 -13.12 14.53
CA PRO A 362 2.93 -12.89 13.59
C PRO A 362 3.55 -11.50 13.65
N PHE A 363 4.88 -11.34 13.74
CA PHE A 363 5.52 -10.04 13.46
C PHE A 363 6.06 -10.04 12.03
N VAL A 364 5.58 -9.10 11.22
CA VAL A 364 6.06 -8.85 9.85
C VAL A 364 6.14 -7.34 9.66
N LEU A 365 7.33 -6.83 9.33
CA LEU A 365 7.56 -5.44 8.91
C LEU A 365 7.32 -5.33 7.40
N THR A 366 6.71 -4.25 6.91
CA THR A 366 6.50 -4.00 5.46
C THR A 366 6.98 -2.62 5.03
N ARG A 367 7.50 -2.48 3.81
CA ARG A 367 7.82 -1.16 3.24
C ARG A 367 6.59 -0.55 2.60
N SER A 368 5.99 -1.32 1.70
CA SER A 368 4.81 -0.91 0.96
C SER A 368 3.52 -1.33 1.67
N PHE A 369 2.53 -0.44 1.70
CA PHE A 369 1.29 -0.63 2.44
C PHE A 369 0.11 0.11 1.80
N PHE A 370 -1.10 -0.33 2.15
CA PHE A 370 -2.38 0.26 1.80
C PHE A 370 -3.29 0.46 3.02
N ALA A 371 -4.45 1.09 2.84
CA ALA A 371 -5.51 1.04 3.85
C ALA A 371 -5.87 -0.41 4.20
N GLY A 372 -5.78 -0.77 5.49
CA GLY A 372 -5.98 -2.16 5.95
C GLY A 372 -4.69 -2.82 6.46
N SER A 373 -3.51 -2.37 6.02
CA SER A 373 -2.22 -2.94 6.44
C SER A 373 -1.96 -2.88 7.94
N GLN A 374 -2.64 -2.00 8.68
CA GLN A 374 -2.58 -1.96 10.15
C GLN A 374 -3.00 -3.29 10.81
N SER A 375 -3.80 -4.11 10.11
CA SER A 375 -4.19 -5.45 10.56
C SER A 375 -3.00 -6.43 10.59
N TYR A 376 -1.98 -6.16 9.77
CA TYR A 376 -0.79 -6.98 9.56
C TYR A 376 0.48 -6.41 10.22
N ARG A 377 0.33 -5.29 10.96
CA ARG A 377 1.27 -4.62 11.88
C ARG A 377 2.03 -3.41 11.36
N ALA A 378 3.35 -3.54 11.16
CA ALA A 378 4.29 -2.42 11.22
C ALA A 378 4.80 -2.06 9.82
N ALA A 379 4.96 -0.77 9.58
CA ALA A 379 5.66 -0.22 8.42
C ALA A 379 6.73 0.77 8.89
N TRP A 380 7.70 1.07 8.03
CA TRP A 380 8.70 2.10 8.25
C TRP A 380 8.83 2.99 7.01
N SER A 381 9.39 4.18 7.16
CA SER A 381 9.41 5.20 6.10
C SER A 381 10.52 5.03 5.06
N GLY A 382 10.95 3.80 4.81
CA GLY A 382 12.00 3.46 3.86
C GLY A 382 13.35 4.15 4.12
N ASP A 383 14.04 4.48 3.03
CA ASP A 383 15.45 4.85 3.00
C ASP A 383 15.64 6.36 3.22
N ASN A 384 15.64 6.77 4.48
CA ASN A 384 15.87 8.16 4.88
C ASN A 384 17.36 8.55 4.87
N GLN A 385 17.64 9.84 5.02
CA GLN A 385 19.00 10.38 5.11
C GLN A 385 19.38 10.76 6.55
N ALA A 386 20.64 10.56 6.91
CA ALA A 386 21.23 11.05 8.16
C ALA A 386 21.82 12.46 7.96
N SER A 387 20.97 13.50 8.00
CA SER A 387 21.34 14.90 7.75
C SER A 387 20.95 15.88 8.84
#